data_AF-A0A497LSP3-F1
#
_entry.id   AF-A0A497LSP3-F1
#
_cell.length_a   1.000
_cell.length_b   1.000
_cell.length_c   1.000
_cell.angle_alpha   90.00
_cell.angle_beta   90.00
_cell.angle_gamma   90.00
#
_symmetry.space_group_name_H-M   'P 1'
#
loop_
_entity.id
_entity.type
_entity.pdbx_description
1 polymer ?
#
loop_
_entity_poly.entity_id
_entity_poly.type
_entity_poly.pdbx_seq_one_letter_code
_entity_poly.pdbx_strand_id
1 'polypeptide(L)'
;MTSIPTWIKAPGLKGLCMRLVTYRRIGRGIGALIGDYILDLNRAFEHHLGGAFEGLEQPFNYDMLTLLELEGGLEEAEKAVREAERLLNEGEAEELLEGGLLLKAVDVELDAPVRPRKNIICLGLNYMDHVEEGGAEPPEVPVFFTKSPTAIVGPYDDIIYPRATGELDYEVELALVIGRRG
;
A
#
# COMPACT_ATOMS: atom_id res chain seq x y z
N MET A 1 7.42 -20.31 -6.94
CA MET A 1 7.94 -19.17 -6.16
C MET A 1 7.91 -17.96 -7.08
N THR A 2 6.87 -17.14 -6.98
CA THR A 2 6.76 -15.88 -7.73
C THR A 2 7.49 -14.81 -6.91
N SER A 3 8.69 -14.44 -7.36
CA SER A 3 9.40 -13.27 -6.81
C SER A 3 8.52 -12.03 -6.97
N ILE A 4 8.51 -11.15 -5.97
CA ILE A 4 7.82 -9.86 -6.07
C ILE A 4 8.48 -9.07 -7.21
N PRO A 5 7.74 -8.59 -8.22
CA PRO A 5 8.33 -7.87 -9.34
C PRO A 5 9.15 -6.66 -8.86
N THR A 6 10.37 -6.52 -9.37
CA THR A 6 11.17 -5.30 -9.25
C THR A 6 10.64 -4.25 -10.22
N TRP A 7 10.25 -3.09 -9.72
CA TRP A 7 9.61 -2.03 -10.52
C TRP A 7 10.62 -1.00 -11.04
N ILE A 8 10.24 -0.38 -12.16
CA ILE A 8 10.94 0.72 -12.82
C ILE A 8 10.96 1.92 -11.85
N LYS A 9 12.14 2.28 -11.33
CA LYS A 9 12.35 3.63 -10.79
C LYS A 9 12.21 4.60 -11.97
N ALA A 10 11.18 5.45 -11.96
CA ALA A 10 11.07 6.50 -12.95
C ALA A 10 12.35 7.36 -12.91
N PRO A 11 13.05 7.57 -14.04
CA PRO A 11 14.27 8.35 -14.06
C PRO A 11 14.01 9.75 -13.48
N GLY A 12 14.77 10.15 -12.47
CA GLY A 12 14.72 11.51 -11.90
C GLY A 12 13.97 11.70 -10.58
N LEU A 13 13.28 10.68 -10.05
CA LEU A 13 12.77 10.74 -8.67
C LEU A 13 13.93 10.63 -7.68
N LYS A 14 14.27 11.75 -7.03
CA LYS A 14 15.20 11.79 -5.89
C LYS A 14 14.43 11.54 -4.59
N GLY A 15 14.68 10.41 -3.95
CA GLY A 15 14.03 10.01 -2.70
C GLY A 15 14.05 8.49 -2.52
N LEU A 16 13.84 8.03 -1.30
CA LEU A 16 13.59 6.61 -1.07
C LEU A 16 12.24 6.24 -1.73
N CYS A 17 12.20 5.18 -2.52
CA CYS A 17 10.93 4.66 -3.04
C CYS A 17 10.37 3.70 -2.00
N MET A 18 9.65 4.22 -1.01
CA MET A 18 8.99 3.41 0.01
C MET A 18 7.71 2.79 -0.57
N ARG A 19 7.59 1.46 -0.48
CA ARG A 19 6.38 0.74 -0.87
C ARG A 19 5.65 0.26 0.38
N LEU A 20 4.58 0.98 0.73
CA LEU A 20 3.72 0.61 1.83
C LEU A 20 2.81 -0.56 1.47
N VAL A 21 2.59 -1.45 2.42
CA VAL A 21 1.73 -2.63 2.29
C VAL A 21 0.87 -2.79 3.55
N THR A 22 -0.30 -3.37 3.37
CA THR A 22 -1.07 -3.97 4.45
C THR A 22 -0.96 -5.49 4.28
N TYR A 23 -0.71 -6.22 5.37
CA TYR A 23 -0.54 -7.68 5.31
C TYR A 23 -1.33 -8.39 6.40
N ARG A 24 -1.51 -9.70 6.23
CA ARG A 24 -2.10 -10.65 7.19
C ARG A 24 -1.08 -11.74 7.54
N ARG A 25 -0.93 -12.01 8.84
CA ARG A 25 -0.13 -13.14 9.38
C ARG A 25 -0.83 -13.80 10.58
N ILE A 26 -0.67 -13.21 11.78
CA ILE A 26 -1.45 -13.57 12.98
C ILE A 26 -2.69 -12.67 13.09
N GLY A 27 -2.49 -11.39 12.73
CA GLY A 27 -3.54 -10.40 12.53
C GLY A 27 -3.21 -9.56 11.31
N ARG A 28 -3.85 -8.40 11.18
CA ARG A 28 -3.50 -7.42 10.17
C ARG A 28 -2.43 -6.47 10.71
N GLY A 29 -1.45 -6.15 9.88
CA GLY A 29 -0.47 -5.11 10.13
C GLY A 29 -0.25 -4.23 8.90
N ILE A 30 0.50 -3.15 9.10
CA ILE A 30 1.02 -2.30 8.03
C ILE A 30 2.53 -2.41 8.01
N GLY A 31 3.11 -2.31 6.83
CA GLY A 31 4.55 -2.45 6.65
C GLY A 31 5.07 -1.73 5.43
N ALA A 32 6.38 -1.80 5.26
CA ALA A 32 7.07 -1.37 4.05
C ALA A 32 7.84 -2.54 3.45
N LEU A 33 7.71 -2.75 2.15
CA LEU A 33 8.46 -3.79 1.44
C LEU A 33 9.92 -3.35 1.23
N ILE A 34 10.86 -4.19 1.67
CA ILE A 34 12.31 -3.98 1.54
C ILE A 34 12.94 -5.28 1.03
N GLY A 35 13.20 -5.37 -0.28
CA GLY A 35 13.66 -6.61 -0.91
C GLY A 35 12.65 -7.75 -0.72
N ASP A 36 13.11 -8.87 -0.15
CA ASP A 36 12.29 -10.04 0.16
C ASP A 36 11.64 -9.97 1.56
N TYR A 37 11.74 -8.82 2.23
CA TYR A 37 11.22 -8.59 3.57
C TYR A 37 10.12 -7.55 3.60
N ILE A 38 9.32 -7.60 4.66
CA ILE A 38 8.41 -6.53 5.07
C ILE A 38 8.89 -6.05 6.43
N LEU A 39 9.20 -4.75 6.53
CA LEU A 39 9.34 -4.06 7.80
C LEU A 39 7.95 -3.87 8.40
N ASP A 40 7.68 -4.51 9.54
CA ASP A 40 6.47 -4.27 10.33
C ASP A 40 6.57 -2.85 10.93
N LEU A 41 5.78 -1.91 10.39
CA LEU A 41 5.88 -0.51 10.79
C LEU A 41 5.35 -0.30 12.20
N ASN A 42 4.35 -1.06 12.65
CA ASN A 42 3.87 -0.95 14.03
C ASN A 42 4.96 -1.37 15.02
N ARG A 43 5.71 -2.44 14.73
CA ARG A 43 6.89 -2.83 15.50
C ARG A 43 8.02 -1.81 15.39
N ALA A 44 8.30 -1.30 14.21
CA ALA A 44 9.34 -0.28 14.03
C ALA A 44 9.05 0.97 14.86
N PHE A 45 7.79 1.39 14.96
CA PHE A 45 7.38 2.54 15.76
C PHE A 45 7.41 2.26 17.26
N GLU A 46 7.00 1.06 17.70
CA GLU A 46 7.13 0.62 19.10
C GLU A 46 8.59 0.67 19.59
N HIS A 47 9.53 0.35 18.70
CA HIS A 47 10.97 0.35 18.98
C HIS A 47 11.68 1.66 18.63
N HIS A 48 10.97 2.67 18.13
CA HIS A 48 11.54 3.93 17.64
C HIS A 48 12.70 3.75 16.64
N LEU A 49 12.58 2.77 15.73
CA LEU A 49 13.64 2.42 14.80
C LEU A 49 14.07 3.63 13.96
N GLY A 50 15.35 3.97 13.99
CA GLY A 50 15.88 5.15 13.28
C GLY A 50 15.41 6.50 13.84
N GLY A 51 14.93 6.53 15.09
CA GLY A 51 14.32 7.71 15.72
C GLY A 51 12.88 7.97 15.27
N ALA A 52 12.23 6.99 14.63
CA ALA A 52 10.84 7.13 14.18
C ALA A 52 9.88 7.29 15.38
N PHE A 53 9.03 8.31 15.33
CA PHE A 53 8.06 8.65 16.38
C PHE A 53 8.63 8.78 17.80
N GLU A 54 9.90 9.14 17.94
CA GLU A 54 10.52 9.38 19.25
C GLU A 54 9.73 10.47 20.02
N GLY A 55 9.31 10.16 21.25
CA GLY A 55 8.60 11.10 22.12
C GLY A 55 7.06 11.12 22.01
N LEU A 56 6.44 10.25 21.20
CA LEU A 56 4.99 10.02 21.24
C LEU A 56 4.62 8.90 22.22
N GLU A 57 3.55 9.08 22.99
CA GLU A 57 3.05 8.07 23.93
C GLU A 57 2.31 6.93 23.21
N GLN A 58 2.60 5.69 23.63
CA GLN A 58 2.01 4.42 23.18
C GLN A 58 0.53 4.26 23.63
N PRO A 59 -0.30 3.42 22.98
CA PRO A 59 0.05 2.34 22.05
C PRO A 59 -0.05 2.67 20.55
N PHE A 60 0.85 2.08 19.76
CA PHE A 60 0.86 2.13 18.30
C PHE A 60 0.24 0.86 17.71
N ASN A 61 -1.02 0.94 17.32
CA ASN A 61 -1.61 -0.03 16.39
C ASN A 61 -2.29 0.75 15.28
N TYR A 62 -1.48 1.18 14.32
CA TYR A 62 -1.96 1.96 13.20
C TYR A 62 -2.42 1.04 12.06
N ASP A 63 -3.51 1.44 11.42
CA ASP A 63 -3.83 0.99 10.08
C ASP A 63 -3.26 2.00 9.05
N MET A 64 -3.33 1.64 7.78
CA MET A 64 -2.76 2.47 6.71
C MET A 64 -3.41 3.86 6.65
N LEU A 65 -4.71 3.97 6.94
CA LEU A 65 -5.39 5.26 6.94
C LEU A 65 -4.93 6.12 8.11
N THR A 66 -4.72 5.54 9.29
CA THR A 66 -4.19 6.29 10.42
C THR A 66 -2.77 6.80 10.15
N LEU A 67 -1.90 5.97 9.54
CA LEU A 67 -0.57 6.41 9.11
C LEU A 67 -0.63 7.59 8.14
N LEU A 68 -1.52 7.52 7.14
CA LEU A 68 -1.67 8.56 6.12
C LEU A 68 -2.33 9.84 6.64
N GLU A 69 -3.16 9.74 7.68
CA GLU A 69 -3.82 10.88 8.33
C GLU A 69 -2.90 11.63 9.29
N LEU A 70 -1.89 10.95 9.83
CA LEU A 70 -0.96 11.51 10.80
C LEU A 70 -0.03 12.54 10.17
N GLU A 71 0.09 13.70 10.81
CA GLU A 71 1.06 14.72 10.42
C GLU A 71 2.49 14.17 10.61
N GLY A 72 3.28 14.19 9.55
CA GLY A 72 4.62 13.59 9.55
C GLY A 72 4.63 12.06 9.42
N GLY A 73 3.47 11.39 9.32
CA GLY A 73 3.39 9.93 9.41
C GLY A 73 4.20 9.21 8.33
N LEU A 74 4.17 9.71 7.09
CA LEU A 74 4.96 9.15 5.99
C LEU A 74 6.46 9.41 6.16
N GLU A 75 6.83 10.57 6.69
CA GLU A 75 8.22 10.93 6.99
C GLU A 75 8.80 10.05 8.10
N GLU A 76 8.02 9.75 9.15
CA GLU A 76 8.43 8.83 10.23
C GLU A 76 8.54 7.38 9.74
N ALA A 77 7.62 6.93 8.86
CA ALA A 77 7.76 5.64 8.20
C ALA A 77 9.03 5.58 7.33
N GLU A 78 9.35 6.66 6.61
CA GLU A 78 10.56 6.74 5.79
C GLU A 78 11.84 6.64 6.65
N LYS A 79 11.88 7.27 7.83
CA LYS A 79 13.01 7.12 8.78
C LYS A 79 13.22 5.66 9.18
N ALA A 80 12.14 4.97 9.57
CA ALA A 80 12.19 3.57 9.96
C ALA A 80 12.69 2.67 8.80
N VAL A 81 12.20 2.91 7.58
CA VAL A 81 12.64 2.15 6.39
C VAL A 81 14.10 2.38 6.08
N ARG A 82 14.58 3.62 6.13
CA ARG A 82 15.99 3.95 5.90
C ARG A 82 16.91 3.25 6.90
N GLU A 83 16.51 3.20 8.17
CA GLU A 83 17.29 2.50 9.18
C GLU A 83 17.26 0.98 8.99
N ALA A 84 16.10 0.40 8.67
CA ALA A 84 16.01 -1.02 8.34
C ALA A 84 16.88 -1.41 7.13
N GLU A 85 16.89 -0.60 6.07
CA GLU A 85 17.77 -0.80 4.93
C GLU A 85 19.26 -0.71 5.31
N ARG A 86 19.63 0.24 6.17
CA ARG A 86 21.01 0.37 6.67
C ARG A 86 21.44 -0.91 7.41
N LEU A 87 20.65 -1.36 8.37
CA LEU A 87 20.91 -2.57 9.16
C LEU A 87 20.95 -3.83 8.28
N LEU A 88 20.06 -3.94 7.30
CA LEU A 88 20.10 -5.03 6.31
C LEU A 88 21.41 -5.05 5.50
N ASN A 89 21.89 -3.88 5.09
CA ASN A 89 23.17 -3.76 4.36
C ASN A 89 24.39 -4.08 5.24
N GLU A 90 24.26 -3.95 6.56
CA GLU A 90 25.28 -4.31 7.55
C GLU A 90 25.25 -5.81 7.92
N GLY A 91 24.25 -6.55 7.44
CA GLY A 91 24.12 -7.99 7.67
C GLY A 91 23.21 -8.37 8.84
N GLU A 92 22.51 -7.42 9.45
CA GLU A 92 21.68 -7.62 10.65
C GLU A 92 20.28 -8.21 10.36
N ALA A 93 20.13 -8.92 9.24
CA ALA A 93 18.84 -9.47 8.84
C ALA A 93 18.28 -10.47 9.85
N GLU A 94 19.16 -11.30 10.46
CA GLU A 94 18.78 -12.32 11.43
C GLU A 94 18.25 -11.70 12.73
N GLU A 95 18.95 -10.70 13.28
CA GLU A 95 18.52 -9.98 14.49
C GLU A 95 17.16 -9.29 14.27
N LEU A 96 16.97 -8.63 13.12
CA LEU A 96 15.70 -7.97 12.81
C LEU A 96 14.53 -8.95 12.63
N LEU A 97 14.79 -10.14 12.10
CA LEU A 97 13.79 -11.22 11.98
C LEU A 97 13.44 -11.80 13.35
N GLU A 98 14.45 -12.07 14.20
CA GLU A 98 14.26 -12.59 15.56
C GLU A 98 13.51 -11.60 16.45
N GLY A 99 13.83 -10.30 16.33
CA GLY A 99 13.13 -9.21 17.02
C GLY A 99 11.72 -8.94 16.49
N GLY A 100 11.33 -9.56 15.37
CA GLY A 100 10.01 -9.38 14.75
C GLY A 100 9.79 -8.03 14.06
N LEU A 101 10.85 -7.24 13.87
CA LEU A 101 10.83 -6.01 13.09
C LEU A 101 10.70 -6.31 11.59
N LEU A 102 11.39 -7.36 11.13
CA LEU A 102 11.24 -7.87 9.78
C LEU A 102 10.39 -9.14 9.76
N LEU A 103 9.64 -9.26 8.67
CA LEU A 103 8.93 -10.46 8.26
C LEU A 103 9.46 -10.86 6.89
N LYS A 104 9.64 -12.16 6.63
CA LYS A 104 9.85 -12.61 5.24
C LYS A 104 8.55 -12.37 4.47
N ALA A 105 8.63 -11.75 3.30
CA ALA A 105 7.45 -11.40 2.52
C ALA A 105 6.65 -12.64 2.08
N VAL A 106 7.32 -13.78 1.93
CA VAL A 106 6.70 -15.08 1.62
C VAL A 106 5.90 -15.69 2.78
N ASP A 107 6.12 -15.22 4.01
CA ASP A 107 5.46 -15.73 5.22
C ASP A 107 4.21 -14.90 5.59
N VAL A 108 3.79 -13.98 4.73
CA VAL A 108 2.59 -13.15 4.93
C VAL A 108 1.72 -13.10 3.67
N GLU A 109 0.43 -12.85 3.87
CA GLU A 109 -0.50 -12.55 2.77
C GLU A 109 -0.65 -11.04 2.62
N LEU A 110 -0.51 -10.50 1.41
CA LEU A 110 -0.81 -9.09 1.16
C LEU A 110 -2.33 -8.87 1.13
N ASP A 111 -2.78 -7.84 1.85
CA ASP A 111 -4.18 -7.43 1.91
C ASP A 111 -4.41 -6.19 1.05
N ALA A 112 -5.67 -5.75 0.95
CA ALA A 112 -6.02 -4.45 0.42
C ALA A 112 -5.17 -3.35 1.09
N PRO A 113 -4.44 -2.49 0.33
CA PRO A 113 -3.55 -1.49 0.91
C PRO A 113 -4.26 -0.56 1.89
N VAL A 114 -5.52 -0.22 1.61
CA VAL A 114 -6.39 0.56 2.49
C VAL A 114 -7.78 -0.08 2.54
N ARG A 115 -8.50 0.17 3.65
CA ARG A 115 -9.94 -0.07 3.74
C ARG A 115 -10.68 1.27 3.83
N PRO A 116 -11.23 1.79 2.73
CA PRO A 116 -11.87 3.09 2.72
C PRO A 116 -13.02 3.17 3.73
N ARG A 117 -13.11 4.29 4.44
CA ARG A 117 -14.22 4.57 5.38
C ARG A 117 -15.51 4.99 4.65
N LYS A 118 -15.41 5.35 3.37
CA LYS A 118 -16.48 5.86 2.51
C LYS A 118 -16.35 5.26 1.11
N ASN A 119 -17.40 5.41 0.31
CA ASN A 119 -17.38 5.01 -1.09
C ASN A 119 -16.16 5.56 -1.83
N ILE A 120 -15.65 4.75 -2.74
CA ILE A 120 -14.55 5.09 -3.64
C ILE A 120 -15.14 5.99 -4.72
N ILE A 121 -14.56 7.17 -4.90
CA ILE A 121 -14.94 8.08 -5.99
C ILE A 121 -14.13 7.70 -7.21
N CYS A 122 -14.83 7.30 -8.27
CA CYS A 122 -14.24 6.88 -9.53
C CYS A 122 -14.51 7.94 -10.60
N LEU A 123 -13.57 8.10 -11.51
CA LEU A 123 -13.68 8.98 -12.67
C LEU A 123 -13.77 8.08 -13.91
N GLY A 124 -14.85 8.21 -14.68
CA GLY A 124 -15.03 7.49 -15.94
C GLY A 124 -14.53 8.30 -17.13
N LEU A 125 -14.23 7.59 -18.23
CA LEU A 125 -13.92 8.18 -19.54
C LEU A 125 -12.78 9.22 -19.52
N ASN A 126 -11.77 9.01 -18.65
CA ASN A 126 -10.62 9.92 -18.50
C ASN A 126 -9.35 9.46 -19.25
N TYR A 127 -9.44 8.37 -20.01
CA TYR A 127 -8.42 7.89 -20.93
C TYR A 127 -8.99 7.93 -22.35
N MET A 128 -8.38 8.72 -23.24
CA MET A 128 -8.90 8.92 -24.59
C MET A 128 -8.96 7.60 -25.36
N ASP A 129 -7.91 6.78 -25.26
CA ASP A 129 -7.84 5.47 -25.90
C ASP A 129 -9.04 4.58 -25.53
N HIS A 130 -9.49 4.62 -24.26
CA HIS A 130 -10.67 3.87 -23.79
C HIS A 130 -11.99 4.46 -24.31
N VAL A 131 -12.08 5.78 -24.47
CA VAL A 131 -13.25 6.44 -25.08
C VAL A 131 -13.40 6.03 -26.55
N GLU A 132 -12.28 6.03 -27.29
CA GLU A 132 -12.23 5.61 -28.69
C GLU A 132 -12.61 4.14 -28.87
N GLU A 133 -12.14 3.25 -27.99
CA GLU A 133 -12.49 1.82 -27.99
C GLU A 133 -13.99 1.59 -27.82
N GLY A 134 -14.64 2.31 -26.91
CA GLY A 134 -16.07 2.20 -26.64
C GLY A 134 -16.97 2.84 -27.70
N GLY A 135 -16.40 3.56 -28.68
CA GLY A 135 -17.16 4.33 -29.67
C GLY A 135 -18.01 5.45 -29.05
N ALA A 136 -17.62 5.95 -27.88
CA ALA A 136 -18.28 7.04 -27.19
C ALA A 136 -17.65 8.40 -27.57
N GLU A 137 -18.40 9.48 -27.36
CA GLU A 137 -17.83 10.83 -27.44
C GLU A 137 -17.19 11.22 -26.10
N PRO A 138 -16.05 11.93 -26.09
CA PRO A 138 -15.47 12.45 -24.86
C PRO A 138 -16.46 13.35 -24.11
N PRO A 139 -16.62 13.19 -22.79
CA PRO A 139 -17.61 13.97 -22.05
C PRO A 139 -17.16 15.44 -21.91
N GLU A 140 -18.10 16.39 -22.04
CA GLU A 140 -17.82 17.83 -21.88
C GLU A 140 -17.44 18.22 -20.44
N VAL A 141 -17.86 17.40 -19.46
CA VAL A 141 -17.56 17.55 -18.04
C VAL A 141 -17.18 16.21 -17.41
N PRO A 142 -16.37 16.19 -16.34
CA PRO A 142 -15.97 14.93 -15.70
C PRO A 142 -17.16 14.06 -15.26
N VAL A 143 -17.11 12.78 -15.61
CA VAL A 143 -18.14 11.80 -15.23
C VAL A 143 -17.69 11.04 -13.99
N PHE A 144 -18.36 11.29 -12.87
CA PHE A 144 -18.08 10.60 -11.61
C PHE A 144 -19.10 9.52 -11.32
N PHE A 145 -18.62 8.43 -10.74
CA PHE A 145 -19.43 7.36 -10.16
C PHE A 145 -18.77 6.84 -8.88
N THR A 146 -19.43 5.94 -8.16
CA THR A 146 -18.88 5.39 -6.92
C THR A 146 -18.89 3.87 -6.86
N LYS A 147 -17.83 3.29 -6.32
CA LYS A 147 -17.77 1.87 -5.92
C LYS A 147 -17.89 1.74 -4.40
N SER A 148 -18.48 0.63 -3.93
CA SER A 148 -18.57 0.30 -2.50
C SER A 148 -17.16 0.07 -1.92
N PRO A 149 -16.88 0.43 -0.64
CA PRO A 149 -15.62 0.07 0.02
C PRO A 149 -15.32 -1.43 0.00
N THR A 150 -16.36 -2.26 -0.03
CA THR A 150 -16.25 -3.73 -0.08
C THR A 150 -15.77 -4.26 -1.43
N ALA A 151 -15.60 -3.41 -2.44
CA ALA A 151 -15.09 -3.79 -3.75
C ALA A 151 -13.56 -3.88 -3.81
N ILE A 152 -12.84 -3.40 -2.79
CA ILE A 152 -11.37 -3.51 -2.73
C ILE A 152 -10.98 -4.82 -2.06
N VAL A 153 -10.15 -5.58 -2.76
CA VAL A 153 -9.54 -6.84 -2.30
C VAL A 153 -8.02 -6.75 -2.37
N GLY A 154 -7.33 -7.73 -1.79
CA GLY A 154 -5.88 -7.86 -1.87
C GLY A 154 -5.40 -8.13 -3.30
N PRO A 155 -4.13 -7.85 -3.61
CA PRO A 155 -3.57 -7.98 -4.96
C PRO A 155 -3.53 -9.42 -5.50
N TYR A 156 -3.70 -10.41 -4.63
CA TYR A 156 -3.70 -11.83 -4.98
C TYR A 156 -4.98 -12.55 -4.54
N ASP A 157 -6.00 -11.80 -4.10
CA ASP A 157 -7.29 -12.38 -3.74
C ASP A 157 -8.04 -12.83 -4.99
N ASP A 158 -8.80 -13.92 -4.87
CA ASP A 158 -9.62 -14.43 -5.97
C ASP A 158 -10.75 -13.46 -6.35
N ILE A 159 -11.01 -13.33 -7.65
CA ILE A 159 -12.18 -12.60 -8.17
C ILE A 159 -13.35 -13.57 -8.32
N ILE A 160 -14.45 -13.28 -7.62
CA ILE A 160 -15.68 -14.07 -7.71
C ILE A 160 -16.34 -13.82 -9.06
N TYR A 161 -16.44 -14.86 -9.90
CA TYR A 161 -17.19 -14.78 -11.16
C TYR A 161 -18.70 -14.71 -10.88
N PRO A 162 -19.39 -13.59 -11.16
CA PRO A 162 -20.80 -13.45 -10.82
C PRO A 162 -21.69 -14.22 -11.80
N ARG A 163 -22.68 -14.97 -11.28
CA ARG A 163 -23.67 -15.68 -12.12
C ARG A 163 -24.54 -14.76 -12.99
N ALA A 164 -24.51 -13.45 -12.74
CA ALA A 164 -25.30 -12.46 -13.45
C ALA A 164 -24.69 -12.04 -14.80
N THR A 165 -23.45 -12.43 -15.13
CA THR A 165 -22.77 -12.02 -16.37
C THR A 165 -22.09 -13.18 -17.09
N GLY A 166 -22.08 -13.12 -18.43
CA GLY A 166 -21.25 -13.95 -19.29
C GLY A 166 -19.96 -13.26 -19.75
N GLU A 167 -19.79 -11.98 -19.39
CA GLU A 167 -18.79 -11.06 -19.92
C GLU A 167 -18.09 -10.38 -18.75
N LEU A 168 -17.39 -11.17 -17.92
CA LEU A 168 -16.53 -10.62 -16.88
C LEU A 168 -15.22 -10.14 -17.53
N ASP A 169 -14.88 -8.87 -17.34
CA ASP A 169 -13.69 -8.25 -17.92
C ASP A 169 -12.89 -7.45 -16.88
N TYR A 170 -11.67 -7.04 -17.24
CA TYR A 170 -10.77 -6.25 -16.40
C TYR A 170 -10.67 -4.80 -16.89
N GLU A 171 -10.40 -3.89 -15.95
CA GLU A 171 -10.10 -2.49 -16.22
C GLU A 171 -8.77 -2.15 -15.57
N VAL A 172 -7.87 -1.51 -16.32
CA VAL A 172 -6.59 -1.02 -15.78
C VAL A 172 -6.77 0.42 -15.32
N GLU A 173 -6.90 0.61 -14.01
CA GLU A 173 -7.10 1.92 -13.39
C GLU A 173 -5.90 2.33 -12.53
N LEU A 174 -5.74 3.65 -12.32
CA LEU A 174 -4.84 4.21 -11.31
C LEU A 174 -5.69 4.82 -10.19
N ALA A 175 -5.44 4.37 -8.96
CA ALA A 175 -6.09 4.92 -7.77
C ALA A 175 -5.15 5.84 -6.99
N LEU A 176 -5.71 6.93 -6.47
CA LEU A 176 -5.03 7.83 -5.53
C LEU A 176 -5.69 7.72 -4.16
N VAL A 177 -4.87 7.59 -3.11
CA VAL A 177 -5.35 7.62 -1.72
C VAL A 177 -5.02 9.00 -1.14
N ILE A 178 -6.06 9.72 -0.74
CA ILE A 178 -5.92 11.03 -0.10
C ILE A 178 -5.81 10.83 1.41
N GLY A 179 -4.61 11.05 1.96
CA GLY A 179 -4.30 10.79 3.37
C GLY A 179 -4.78 11.86 4.34
N ARG A 180 -4.55 13.14 4.03
CA ARG A 180 -4.93 14.26 4.90
C ARG A 180 -6.07 15.07 4.30
N ARG A 181 -6.94 15.58 5.18
CA ARG A 181 -7.99 16.55 4.80
C ARG A 181 -7.33 17.91 4.54
N GLY A 182 -7.87 18.65 3.57
CA GLY A 182 -7.50 20.05 3.32
C GLY A 182 -8.23 21.03 4.23
#